data_AF-A0A1Z9YGA6-F1
#
_entry.id   AF-A0A1Z9YGA6-F1
#
_cell.length_a   1.000
_cell.length_b   1.000
_cell.length_c   1.000
_cell.angle_alpha   90.00
_cell.angle_beta   90.00
_cell.angle_gamma   90.00
#
_symmetry.space_group_name_H-M   'P 1'
#
loop_
_entity.id
_entity.type
_entity.pdbx_description
1 polymer ?
#
loop_
_entity_poly.entity_id
_entity_poly.type
_entity_poly.pdbx_seq_one_letter_code
_entity_poly.pdbx_strand_id
1 'polypeptide(L)'
;MTAEDALALFNHEYDADDGLLFRFRMSDDVETERLQRFLSALEVMSDYYEGKTHVEKAIAYRVMAFRDTLSASVGHWKVSRPKGMTTNMVTALFIAFSSVFASA
;
A
#
# COMPACT_ATOMS: atom_id res chain seq x y z
N MET A 1 5.81 -1.51 -15.01
CA MET A 1 4.71 -0.57 -14.71
C MET A 1 5.29 0.84 -14.80
N THR A 2 4.59 1.80 -15.41
CA THR A 2 5.05 3.20 -15.41
C THR A 2 4.66 3.90 -14.11
N ALA A 3 5.20 5.09 -13.84
CA ALA A 3 4.80 5.88 -12.67
C ALA A 3 3.33 6.32 -12.73
N GLU A 4 2.82 6.63 -13.93
CA GLU A 4 1.40 6.98 -14.13
C GLU A 4 0.49 5.79 -13.81
N ASP A 5 0.85 4.59 -14.28
CA ASP A 5 0.11 3.36 -13.96
C ASP A 5 0.15 3.06 -12.46
N ALA A 6 1.31 3.25 -11.81
CA ALA A 6 1.48 3.01 -10.38
C ALA A 6 0.62 3.98 -9.55
N LEU A 7 0.61 5.27 -9.90
CA LEU A 7 -0.24 6.27 -9.26
C LEU A 7 -1.74 5.97 -9.48
N ALA A 8 -2.12 5.56 -10.69
CA ALA A 8 -3.50 5.17 -10.98
C ALA A 8 -3.94 3.96 -10.15
N LEU A 9 -3.10 2.93 -10.06
CA LEU A 9 -3.36 1.75 -9.23
C LEU A 9 -3.44 2.12 -7.75
N PHE A 10 -2.51 2.93 -7.25
CA PHE A 10 -2.53 3.40 -5.87
C PHE A 10 -3.82 4.15 -5.52
N ASN A 11 -4.27 5.03 -6.41
CA ASN A 11 -5.53 5.76 -6.23
C ASN A 11 -6.74 4.83 -6.25
N HIS A 12 -6.77 3.87 -7.18
CA HIS A 12 -7.81 2.85 -7.24
C HIS A 12 -7.88 2.03 -5.95
N GLU A 13 -6.74 1.56 -5.44
CA GLU A 13 -6.66 0.79 -4.19
C GLU A 13 -7.17 1.61 -2.99
N TYR A 14 -6.90 2.93 -2.98
CA TYR A 14 -7.35 3.81 -1.91
C TYR A 14 -8.87 3.98 -1.93
N ASP A 15 -9.44 4.23 -3.11
CA ASP A 15 -10.88 4.46 -3.28
C ASP A 15 -11.68 3.15 -3.13
N ALA A 16 -11.12 2.01 -3.55
CA ALA A 16 -11.77 0.71 -3.49
C ALA A 16 -11.91 0.19 -2.06
N ASP A 17 -10.91 0.43 -1.21
CA ASP A 17 -10.82 -0.12 0.15
C ASP A 17 -10.78 0.94 1.26
N ASP A 18 -11.20 2.17 0.97
CA ASP A 18 -11.29 3.26 1.97
C ASP A 18 -10.02 3.35 2.84
N GLY A 19 -8.86 3.31 2.18
CA GLY A 19 -7.56 3.32 2.87
C GLY A 19 -7.14 1.99 3.51
N LEU A 20 -7.40 0.83 2.89
CA LEU A 20 -7.08 -0.55 3.36
C LEU A 20 -7.96 -1.06 4.50
N LEU A 21 -9.23 -0.63 4.57
CA LEU A 21 -10.28 -1.46 5.15
C LEU A 21 -10.43 -2.70 4.26
N PHE A 22 -9.51 -3.65 4.41
CA PHE A 22 -9.47 -4.94 3.72
C PHE A 22 -10.79 -5.66 3.97
N ARG A 23 -11.77 -5.43 3.11
CA ARG A 23 -12.99 -6.21 3.11
C ARG A 23 -12.59 -7.57 2.54
N PHE A 24 -12.97 -8.64 3.22
CA PHE A 24 -12.78 -10.02 2.76
C PHE A 24 -13.49 -10.21 1.41
N ARG A 25 -12.84 -9.91 0.28
CA ARG A 25 -13.51 -9.87 -1.03
C ARG A 25 -13.23 -11.10 -1.89
N MET A 26 -12.04 -11.72 -1.81
CA MET A 26 -11.70 -12.83 -2.73
C MET A 26 -10.95 -14.01 -2.06
N SER A 27 -10.63 -15.05 -2.85
CA SER A 27 -9.81 -16.19 -2.43
C SER A 27 -8.36 -15.76 -2.11
N ASP A 28 -7.66 -16.55 -1.30
CA ASP A 28 -6.31 -16.25 -0.80
C ASP A 28 -5.30 -15.92 -1.92
N ASP A 29 -5.35 -16.64 -3.04
CA ASP A 29 -4.43 -16.46 -4.17
C ASP A 29 -4.65 -15.11 -4.88
N VAL A 30 -5.92 -14.69 -5.01
CA VAL A 30 -6.27 -13.44 -5.69
C VAL A 30 -5.89 -12.23 -4.84
N GLU A 31 -6.13 -12.29 -3.53
CA GLU A 31 -5.67 -11.23 -2.61
C GLU A 31 -4.14 -11.16 -2.56
N THR A 32 -3.45 -12.30 -2.62
CA THR A 32 -1.98 -12.33 -2.66
C THR A 32 -1.44 -11.65 -3.92
N GLU A 33 -1.99 -11.97 -5.10
CA GLU A 33 -1.59 -11.35 -6.36
C GLU A 33 -1.87 -9.84 -6.36
N ARG A 34 -3.04 -9.42 -5.88
CA ARG A 34 -3.40 -8.01 -5.73
C ARG A 34 -2.40 -7.27 -4.85
N LEU A 35 -2.06 -7.83 -3.68
CA LEU A 35 -1.10 -7.23 -2.75
C LEU A 35 0.31 -7.15 -3.34
N GLN A 36 0.75 -8.15 -4.10
CA GLN A 36 2.03 -8.11 -4.81
C GLN A 36 2.06 -7.00 -5.86
N ARG A 37 0.99 -6.84 -6.64
CA ARG A 37 0.88 -5.74 -7.61
C ARG A 37 0.88 -4.37 -6.94
N PHE A 38 0.19 -4.25 -5.81
CA PHE A 38 0.19 -3.01 -5.03
C PHE A 38 1.56 -2.68 -4.45
N LEU A 39 2.28 -3.68 -3.93
CA LEU A 39 3.66 -3.52 -3.47
C LEU A 39 4.58 -3.00 -4.60
N SER A 40 4.48 -3.60 -5.79
CA SER A 40 5.26 -3.15 -6.95
C SER A 40 4.91 -1.72 -7.37
N ALA A 41 3.66 -1.28 -7.22
CA ALA A 41 3.29 0.12 -7.48
C ALA A 41 3.93 1.08 -6.47
N LEU A 42 3.99 0.71 -5.19
CA LEU A 42 4.65 1.51 -4.15
C LEU A 42 6.16 1.65 -4.40
N GLU A 43 6.82 0.58 -4.86
CA GLU A 43 8.23 0.62 -5.24
C GLU A 43 8.46 1.58 -6.43
N VAL A 44 7.64 1.48 -7.48
CA VAL A 44 7.71 2.41 -8.63
C VAL A 44 7.43 3.86 -8.21
N MET A 45 6.51 4.08 -7.26
CA MET A 45 6.27 5.41 -6.70
C MET A 45 7.48 5.92 -5.90
N SER A 46 8.13 5.05 -5.14
CA SER A 46 9.38 5.36 -4.41
C SER A 46 10.44 5.87 -5.39
N ASP A 47 10.70 5.13 -6.46
CA ASP A 47 11.64 5.53 -7.50
C ASP A 47 11.23 6.84 -8.20
N TYR A 48 9.92 7.02 -8.44
CA TYR A 48 9.39 8.22 -9.08
C TYR A 48 9.57 9.48 -8.23
N TYR A 49 9.51 9.39 -6.91
CA TYR A 49 9.68 10.51 -5.99
C TYR A 49 11.13 10.68 -5.51
N GLU A 50 12.03 9.75 -5.83
CA GLU A 50 13.45 9.88 -5.52
C GLU A 50 14.02 11.19 -6.12
N GLY A 51 14.69 11.98 -5.29
CA GLY A 51 15.30 13.25 -5.69
C GLY A 51 14.31 14.39 -5.99
N LYS A 52 13.00 14.16 -5.87
CA LYS A 52 12.00 15.22 -6.04
C LYS A 52 11.88 16.09 -4.79
N THR A 53 11.78 17.40 -5.01
CA THR A 53 11.64 18.39 -3.95
C THR A 53 10.18 18.66 -3.55
N HIS A 54 9.23 18.13 -4.31
CA HIS A 54 7.80 18.36 -4.11
C HIS A 54 7.02 17.06 -4.31
N VAL A 55 6.02 16.87 -3.46
CA VAL A 55 5.06 15.76 -3.50
C VAL A 55 3.66 16.36 -3.51
N GLU A 56 2.77 15.81 -4.33
CA GLU A 56 1.37 16.19 -4.37
C GLU A 56 0.72 15.88 -3.01
N LYS A 57 0.13 16.91 -2.38
CA LYS A 57 -0.48 16.80 -1.04
C LYS A 57 -1.47 15.63 -0.91
N ALA A 58 -2.24 15.37 -1.96
CA ALA A 58 -3.21 14.27 -1.99
C ALA A 58 -2.52 12.89 -1.89
N ILE A 59 -1.39 12.71 -2.59
CA ILE A 59 -0.63 11.45 -2.57
C ILE A 59 0.02 11.27 -1.21
N ALA A 60 0.64 12.32 -0.67
CA ALA A 60 1.21 12.28 0.68
C ALA A 60 0.18 11.90 1.75
N TYR A 61 -1.01 12.51 1.70
CA TYR A 61 -2.11 12.18 2.61
C TYR A 61 -2.53 10.71 2.50
N ARG A 62 -2.74 10.22 1.27
CA ARG A 62 -3.18 8.83 1.03
C ARG A 62 -2.15 7.80 1.50
N VAL A 63 -0.85 8.05 1.27
CA VAL A 63 0.23 7.15 1.73
C VAL A 63 0.24 7.07 3.26
N MET A 64 0.14 8.21 3.95
CA MET A 64 0.07 8.24 5.41
C MET A 64 -1.18 7.53 5.93
N ALA A 65 -2.35 7.81 5.33
CA ALA A 65 -3.60 7.18 5.72
C ALA A 65 -3.54 5.65 5.58
N PHE A 66 -3.00 5.12 4.48
CA PHE A 66 -2.81 3.68 4.31
C PHE A 66 -1.90 3.06 5.38
N ARG A 67 -0.75 3.70 5.65
CA ARG A 67 0.19 3.24 6.66
C ARG A 67 -0.46 3.18 8.04
N ASP A 68 -1.24 4.20 8.39
CA ASP A 68 -1.90 4.28 9.69
C ASP A 68 -3.05 3.26 9.82
N THR A 69 -3.86 3.09 8.77
CA THR A 69 -4.91 2.05 8.74
C THR A 69 -4.32 0.65 8.79
N LEU A 70 -3.22 0.38 8.08
CA LEU A 70 -2.53 -0.90 8.15
C LEU A 70 -2.00 -1.15 9.57
N SER A 71 -1.39 -0.14 10.20
CA SER A 71 -0.90 -0.19 11.59
C SER A 71 -2.02 -0.48 12.58
N ALA A 72 -3.15 0.22 12.49
CA ALA A 72 -4.32 -0.02 13.32
C ALA A 72 -4.86 -1.45 13.11
N SER A 73 -4.97 -1.89 11.86
CA SER A 73 -5.48 -3.21 11.49
C SER A 73 -4.61 -4.35 12.05
N VAL A 74 -3.28 -4.23 11.98
CA VAL A 74 -2.34 -5.22 12.54
C VAL A 74 -2.57 -5.45 14.03
N GLY A 75 -2.89 -4.40 14.78
CA GLY A 75 -3.24 -4.50 16.21
C GLY A 75 -4.44 -5.42 16.48
N HIS A 76 -5.37 -5.50 15.53
CA HIS A 76 -6.61 -6.29 15.63
C HIS A 76 -6.50 -7.70 15.04
N TRP A 77 -5.46 -8.02 14.27
CA TRP A 77 -5.30 -9.32 13.60
C TRP A 77 -4.98 -10.51 14.52
N LYS A 78 -4.84 -10.29 15.82
CA LYS A 78 -4.76 -11.37 16.82
C LYS A 78 -6.01 -12.25 16.83
N VAL A 79 -7.15 -11.74 16.34
CA VAL A 79 -8.46 -12.42 16.38
C VAL A 79 -8.91 -12.90 14.99
N SER A 80 -8.58 -12.16 13.93
CA SER A 80 -8.91 -12.54 12.55
C SER A 80 -7.91 -11.88 11.59
N ARG A 81 -7.02 -12.68 11.02
CA ARG A 81 -6.06 -12.22 10.01
C ARG A 81 -6.73 -12.30 8.63
N PRO A 82 -6.66 -11.24 7.81
CA PRO A 82 -7.12 -11.30 6.42
C PRO A 82 -6.39 -12.39 5.63
N LYS A 83 -7.13 -13.10 4.78
CA LYS A 83 -6.56 -14.09 3.84
C LYS A 83 -5.57 -13.39 2.89
N GLY A 84 -4.47 -14.06 2.56
CA GLY A 84 -3.35 -13.48 1.78
C GLY A 84 -2.43 -12.53 2.55
N MET A 85 -2.81 -12.04 3.74
CA MET A 85 -2.02 -11.07 4.52
C MET A 85 -1.05 -11.75 5.48
N THR A 86 0.02 -12.33 4.93
CA THR A 86 1.09 -12.95 5.73
C THR A 86 1.91 -11.90 6.50
N THR A 87 2.57 -12.29 7.59
CA THR A 87 3.48 -11.38 8.32
C THR A 87 4.51 -10.74 7.39
N ASN A 88 5.04 -11.49 6.42
CA ASN A 88 6.03 -10.99 5.46
C ASN A 88 5.43 -9.93 4.52
N MET A 89 4.21 -10.13 4.02
CA MET A 89 3.52 -9.17 3.16
C MET A 89 3.27 -7.85 3.91
N VAL A 90 2.87 -7.94 5.17
CA VAL A 90 2.60 -6.79 6.03
C VAL A 90 3.88 -5.98 6.25
N THR A 91 4.98 -6.64 6.59
CA THR A 91 6.28 -6.00 6.74
C THR A 91 6.72 -5.33 5.44
N ALA A 92 6.54 -5.99 4.29
CA ALA A 92 6.88 -5.43 2.99
C ALA A 92 6.08 -4.15 2.69
N LEU A 93 4.77 -4.16 2.95
CA LEU A 93 3.92 -2.97 2.77
C LEU A 93 4.35 -1.81 3.68
N PHE A 94 4.67 -2.06 4.96
CA PHE A 94 5.16 -1.00 5.84
C PHE A 94 6.46 -0.36 5.36
N ILE A 95 7.39 -1.19 4.88
CA ILE A 95 8.66 -0.72 4.32
C ILE A 95 8.37 0.13 3.07
N ALA A 96 7.58 -0.39 2.13
CA ALA A 96 7.25 0.29 0.89
C ALA A 96 6.52 1.63 1.11
N PHE A 97 5.55 1.68 2.02
CA PHE A 97 4.90 2.95 2.38
C PHE A 97 5.87 3.97 2.99
N SER A 98 6.82 3.49 3.79
CA SER A 98 7.80 4.38 4.42
C SER A 98 8.87 4.86 3.44
N SER A 99 9.10 4.12 2.34
CA SER A 99 10.11 4.47 1.34
C SER A 99 9.60 5.45 0.28
N VAL A 100 8.28 5.53 0.02
CA VAL A 100 7.72 6.35 -1.09
C VAL A 100 8.27 7.78 -1.16
N PHE A 101 8.53 8.42 -0.01
CA PHE A 101 9.08 9.78 0.06
C PHE A 101 10.41 9.85 0.81
N ALA A 102 11.03 8.72 1.13
CA ALA A 102 12.32 8.70 1.77
C ALA A 102 13.37 9.16 0.74
N SER A 103 14.08 10.24 1.02
CA SER A 103 15.29 10.58 0.27
C SER A 103 16.39 9.58 0.65
N ALA A 104 17.02 8.97 -0.34
CA ALA A 104 18.26 8.21 -0.16
C ALA A 104 19.38 9.06 0.46
#